data_AF-A0AAD1HBA4-F1
#
_entry.id   AF-A0AAD1HBA4-F1
#
_cell.length_a   1.000
_cell.length_b   1.000
_cell.length_c   1.000
_cell.angle_alpha   90.00
_cell.angle_beta   90.00
_cell.angle_gamma   90.00
#
_symmetry.space_group_name_H-M   'P 1'
#
loop_
_entity.id
_entity.type
_entity.pdbx_description
1 polymer ?
#
loop_
_entity_poly.entity_id
_entity_poly.type
_entity_poly.pdbx_seq_one_letter_code
_entity_poly.pdbx_strand_id
1 'polypeptide(L)' 'MNRPPDQPAFHVGANASNPRLVLVAVGAGTDPFSVTPEFAIELAGQLLDAANAARVIGT' A
#
# COMPACT_ATOMS: atom_id res chain seq x y z
N MET A 1 -17.78 -4.31 7.14
CA MET A 1 -16.95 -3.11 7.40
C MET A 1 -17.46 -1.98 6.51
N ASN A 2 -18.14 -0.99 7.07
CA ASN A 2 -18.57 0.22 6.34
C ASN A 2 -17.46 1.28 6.48
N ARG A 3 -16.63 1.45 5.44
CA ARG A 3 -15.74 2.62 5.32
C ARG A 3 -16.34 3.59 4.29
N PRO A 4 -16.20 4.91 4.47
CA PRO A 4 -16.61 5.87 3.46
C PRO A 4 -15.92 5.56 2.11
N PRO A 5 -16.63 5.69 0.98
CA PRO A 5 -16.13 5.33 -0.36
C PRO A 5 -14.88 6.13 -0.80
N ASP A 6 -14.59 7.22 -0.10
CA ASP A 6 -13.53 8.18 -0.44
C ASP A 6 -12.17 7.80 0.15
N GLN A 7 -12.10 6.76 1.01
CA GLN A 7 -10.83 6.31 1.57
C GLN A 7 -10.21 5.22 0.69
N PRO A 8 -9.00 5.44 0.12
CA PRO A 8 -8.31 4.39 -0.61
C PRO A 8 -8.09 3.19 0.32
N ALA A 9 -8.63 2.04 -0.06
CA ALA A 9 -8.44 0.80 0.67
C ALA A 9 -7.04 0.24 0.34
N PHE A 10 -6.08 0.48 1.22
CA PHE A 10 -4.73 -0.10 1.11
C PHE A 10 -4.68 -1.39 1.93
N HIS A 11 -4.35 -2.51 1.30
CA HIS A 11 -4.20 -3.81 1.96
C HIS A 11 -2.80 -4.35 1.70
N VAL A 12 -2.13 -4.77 2.78
CA VAL A 12 -0.84 -5.46 2.73
C VAL A 12 -0.95 -6.74 3.52
N GLY A 13 -0.48 -7.86 2.96
CA GLY A 13 -0.53 -9.15 3.63
C GLY A 13 0.51 -10.13 3.11
N ALA A 14 0.77 -11.18 3.89
CA ALA A 14 1.60 -12.28 3.44
C ALA A 14 0.96 -13.00 2.25
N ASN A 15 1.76 -13.36 1.24
CA ASN A 15 1.26 -14.16 0.13
C ASN A 15 1.22 -15.64 0.53
N ALA A 16 0.01 -16.17 0.72
CA ALA A 16 -0.20 -17.57 1.08
C ALA A 16 0.24 -18.57 -0.01
N SER A 17 0.17 -18.17 -1.29
CA SER A 17 0.57 -18.99 -2.44
C SER A 17 2.08 -18.94 -2.70
N ASN A 18 2.77 -17.90 -2.25
CA ASN A 18 4.23 -17.78 -2.32
C ASN A 18 4.78 -17.02 -1.10
N PRO A 19 5.21 -17.72 -0.04
CA PRO A 19 5.63 -17.09 1.21
C PRO A 19 6.84 -16.16 1.12
N ARG A 20 7.56 -16.15 -0.02
CA ARG A 20 8.70 -15.24 -0.27
C ARG A 20 8.25 -13.86 -0.75
N LEU A 21 6.95 -13.65 -0.98
CA LEU A 21 6.37 -12.42 -1.51
C LEU A 21 5.28 -11.86 -0.58
N VAL A 22 5.00 -10.57 -0.75
CA VAL A 22 3.97 -9.80 -0.05
C VAL A 22 2.91 -9.38 -1.07
N LEU A 23 1.63 -9.49 -0.70
CA LEU A 23 0.52 -8.99 -1.48
C LEU A 23 0.23 -7.53 -1.12
N VAL A 24 0.09 -6.68 -2.13
CA VAL A 24 -0.28 -5.26 -2.00
C VAL A 24 -1.48 -4.99 -2.90
N ALA A 25 -2.56 -4.43 -2.34
CA ALA A 25 -3.74 -3.99 -3.10
C ALA A 25 -4.08 -2.54 -2.77
N VAL A 26 -4.46 -1.78 -3.79
CA VAL A 26 -4.77 -0.33 -3.68
C VAL A 26 -6.13 -0.05 -4.31
N GLY A 27 -7.10 0.28 -3.47
CA GLY A 27 -8.48 0.49 -3.90
C GLY A 27 -9.33 -0.77 -3.79
N ALA A 28 -10.63 -0.58 -3.89
CA ALA A 28 -11.58 -1.68 -3.87
C ALA A 28 -11.68 -2.32 -5.27
N GLY A 29 -11.61 -3.64 -5.36
CA GLY A 29 -11.82 -4.38 -6.62
C GLY A 29 -10.62 -4.41 -7.58
N THR A 30 -9.46 -3.90 -7.17
CA THR A 30 -8.22 -4.04 -7.93
C THR A 30 -7.51 -5.35 -7.60
N ASP A 31 -6.89 -5.97 -8.59
CA ASP A 31 -6.06 -7.16 -8.37
C ASP A 31 -4.83 -6.83 -7.51
N PRO A 32 -4.51 -7.67 -6.50
CA PRO A 32 -3.33 -7.49 -5.68
C PRO A 32 -2.05 -7.80 -6.46
N PHE A 33 -1.01 -7.01 -6.23
CA PHE A 33 0.34 -7.23 -6.74
C PHE A 33 1.15 -8.07 -5.75
N SER A 34 1.94 -9.02 -6.25
CA SER A 34 2.93 -9.72 -5.44
C SER A 34 4.29 -9.05 -5.60
N VAL A 35 4.85 -8.58 -4.50
CA VAL A 35 6.15 -7.89 -4.46
C VAL A 35 7.10 -8.56 -3.48
N THR A 36 8.40 -8.31 -3.61
CA THR A 36 9.36 -8.79 -2.61
C THR A 36 9.22 -8.01 -1.30
N PRO A 37 9.60 -8.59 -0.15
CA PRO A 37 9.62 -7.88 1.13
C PRO A 37 10.47 -6.60 1.08
N GLU A 38 11.61 -6.63 0.40
CA GLU A 38 12.52 -5.48 0.27
C GLU A 38 11.84 -4.33 -0.48
N PHE A 39 11.18 -4.63 -1.60
CA PHE A 39 10.43 -3.63 -2.36
C PHE A 39 9.25 -3.08 -1.56
N ALA A 40 8.57 -3.90 -0.75
CA ALA A 40 7.49 -3.43 0.12
C ALA A 40 7.99 -2.42 1.17
N ILE A 41 9.20 -2.62 1.70
CA ILE A 41 9.85 -1.68 2.64
C ILE A 41 10.21 -0.37 1.92
N GLU A 42 10.80 -0.45 0.73
CA GLU A 42 11.12 0.73 -0.08
C GLU A 42 9.87 1.54 -0.44
N LEU A 43 8.80 0.87 -0.85
CA LEU A 43 7.51 1.49 -1.16
C LEU A 43 6.93 2.21 0.07
N ALA A 44 7.01 1.62 1.26
CA ALA A 44 6.57 2.27 2.49
C ALA A 44 7.35 3.56 2.78
N GLY A 45 8.65 3.58 2.51
CA GLY A 45 9.48 4.79 2.60
C GLY A 45 9.04 5.87 1.62
N GLN A 46 8.86 5.52 0.34
CA GLN A 46 8.41 6.47 -0.69
C GLN A 46 7.02 7.07 -0.38
N LEU A 47 6.10 6.26 0.14
CA LEU A 47 4.77 6.74 0.56
C LEU A 47 4.86 7.73 1.73
N LEU A 48 5.73 7.47 2.72
CA LEU A 48 5.97 8.38 3.84
C LEU A 48 6.56 9.72 3.35
N ASP A 49 7.55 9.67 2.46
CA ASP A 49 8.18 10.86 1.89
C ASP A 49 7.17 11.70 1.11
N ALA A 50 6.33 11.06 0.28
CA ALA A 50 5.26 11.74 -0.44
C ALA A 50 4.22 12.37 0.49
N ALA A 51 3.83 11.68 1.56
CA ALA A 51 2.90 12.22 2.56
C ALA A 51 3.49 13.43 3.30
N ASN A 52 4.78 13.38 3.65
CA ASN A 52 5.48 14.50 4.25
C ASN A 52 5.58 15.69 3.30
N ALA A 53 5.90 15.46 2.02
CA ALA A 53 5.94 16.51 1.00
C ALA A 53 4.56 17.18 0.82
N ALA A 54 3.48 16.39 0.75
CA ALA A 54 2.12 16.90 0.65
C ALA A 54 1.74 17.77 1.85
N ARG A 55 2.17 17.41 3.07
CA ARG A 55 1.95 18.21 4.27
C ARG A 55 2.59 19.59 4.19
N VAL A 56 3.76 19.72 3.56
CA VAL A 56 4.44 21.01 3.37
C VAL A 56 3.75 21.87 2.31
N ILE A 57 3.22 21.25 1.25
CA ILE A 57 2.51 21.98 0.18
C ILE A 57 1.15 22.49 0.66
N GLY A 58 0.51 21.79 1.60
CA GLY A 58 -0.80 22.15 2.16
C GLY A 58 -0.78 23.20 3.27
N THR A 59 0.38 23.77 3.62
CA THR A 59 0.53 24.90 4.57
C THR A 59 0.92 26.16 3.83
#